data_AF-A0A955N0C2-F1
#
_entry.id   AF-A0A955N0C2-F1
#
_cell.length_a   1.000
_cell.length_b   1.000
_cell.length_c   1.000
_cell.angle_alpha   90.00
_cell.angle_beta   90.00
_cell.angle_gamma   90.00
#
_symmetry.space_group_name_H-M   'P 1'
#
loop_
_entity.id
_entity.type
_entity.pdbx_description
1 polymer ?
#
loop_
_entity_poly.entity_id
_entity_poly.type
_entity_poly.pdbx_seq_one_letter_code
_entity_poly.pdbx_strand_id
1 'polypeptide(L)'
;FEEYGVKADEIINCGGIAEKNPLVMQIYADITGRPLKISRSSQTCALGAAICGAVVAGKKNGGYASFGEAQAAMTGLKEIVFEPIPENQKVYNRLYKLYRDLYDAFGTKTWEGNLHHVMKELLEIRDEARKG
;
A
#
# COMPACT_ATOMS: atom_id res chain seq x y z
N PHE A 1 7.35 -5.61 8.57
CA PHE A 1 8.08 -4.33 8.67
C PHE A 1 8.21 -3.91 10.12
N GLU A 2 7.09 -3.65 10.80
CA GLU A 2 7.11 -3.12 12.17
C GLU A 2 7.58 -4.13 13.23
N GLU A 3 7.16 -5.41 13.12
CA GLU A 3 7.69 -6.50 13.96
C GLU A 3 9.21 -6.67 13.85
N TYR A 4 9.82 -6.13 12.80
CA TYR A 4 11.27 -6.14 12.53
C TYR A 4 11.90 -4.75 12.71
N GLY A 5 11.22 -3.82 13.40
CA GLY A 5 11.75 -2.50 13.75
C GLY A 5 11.69 -1.44 12.65
N VAL A 6 11.04 -1.71 11.51
CA VAL A 6 10.88 -0.75 10.41
C VAL A 6 9.46 -0.20 10.41
N LYS A 7 9.33 1.07 10.80
CA LYS A 7 8.05 1.80 10.81
C LYS A 7 7.59 2.12 9.39
N ALA A 8 6.31 1.93 9.11
CA ALA A 8 5.69 2.32 7.85
C ALA A 8 4.46 3.19 8.16
N ASP A 9 4.59 4.50 8.01
CA ASP A 9 3.54 5.46 8.39
C ASP A 9 2.52 5.71 7.27
N GLU A 10 2.98 5.66 6.01
CA GLU A 10 2.16 5.92 4.82
C GLU A 10 2.66 5.13 3.62
N ILE A 11 1.81 5.00 2.60
CA ILE A 11 2.12 4.30 1.35
C ILE A 11 1.94 5.26 0.17
N ILE A 12 3.03 5.54 -0.56
CA ILE A 12 3.00 6.33 -1.79
C ILE A 12 2.96 5.38 -2.98
N ASN A 13 1.85 5.41 -3.71
CA ASN A 13 1.60 4.55 -4.85
C ASN A 13 1.97 5.26 -6.15
N CYS A 14 2.44 4.50 -7.12
CA CYS A 14 2.67 4.95 -8.48
C CYS A 14 2.15 3.91 -9.48
N GLY A 15 2.03 4.30 -10.75
CA GLY A 15 1.60 3.42 -11.82
C GLY A 15 0.08 3.45 -12.08
N GLY A 16 -0.32 2.78 -13.15
CA GLY A 16 -1.66 2.96 -13.73
C GLY A 16 -2.83 2.47 -12.88
N ILE A 17 -2.64 1.47 -12.00
CA ILE A 17 -3.72 0.96 -11.15
C ILE A 17 -4.12 2.02 -10.11
N ALA A 18 -3.13 2.68 -9.50
CA ALA A 18 -3.37 3.72 -8.50
C ALA A 18 -4.18 4.89 -9.09
N GLU A 19 -3.96 5.19 -10.37
CA GLU A 19 -4.67 6.24 -11.12
C GLU A 19 -6.09 5.84 -11.52
N LYS A 20 -6.32 4.55 -11.84
CA LYS A 20 -7.53 4.10 -12.55
C LYS A 20 -8.56 3.42 -11.66
N ASN A 21 -8.18 2.94 -10.48
CA ASN A 21 -9.07 2.15 -9.64
C ASN A 21 -9.12 2.67 -8.19
N PRO A 22 -9.95 3.70 -7.93
CA PRO A 22 -10.15 4.25 -6.58
C PRO A 22 -10.64 3.20 -5.56
N LEU A 23 -11.43 2.22 -6.01
CA LEU A 23 -11.92 1.16 -5.13
C LEU A 23 -10.78 0.29 -4.59
N VAL A 24 -9.86 -0.15 -5.46
CA VAL A 24 -8.70 -0.94 -5.03
C VAL A 24 -7.81 -0.13 -4.08
N MET A 25 -7.65 1.17 -4.34
CA MET A 25 -6.88 2.05 -3.45
C MET A 25 -7.52 2.16 -2.07
N GLN A 26 -8.83 2.32 -1.99
CA GLN A 26 -9.54 2.34 -0.71
C GLN A 26 -9.44 0.99 0.02
N ILE A 27 -9.62 -0.13 -0.69
CA ILE A 27 -9.46 -1.47 -0.12
C ILE A 27 -8.06 -1.66 0.46
N TYR A 28 -7.01 -1.19 -0.22
CA TYR A 28 -5.64 -1.28 0.28
C TYR A 28 -5.43 -0.39 1.51
N ALA A 29 -5.98 0.82 1.55
CA ALA A 29 -5.93 1.68 2.74
C ALA A 29 -6.60 1.00 3.94
N ASP A 30 -7.78 0.43 3.72
CA ASP A 30 -8.54 -0.25 4.76
C ASP A 30 -7.85 -1.54 5.24
N ILE A 31 -7.17 -2.29 4.37
CA ILE A 31 -6.43 -3.50 4.78
C ILE A 31 -5.13 -3.15 5.50
N THR A 32 -4.39 -2.15 4.99
CA THR A 32 -3.07 -1.80 5.53
C THR A 32 -3.15 -0.91 6.76
N GLY A 33 -4.30 -0.30 7.03
CA GLY A 33 -4.51 0.65 8.11
C GLY A 33 -3.68 1.93 7.95
N ARG A 34 -3.28 2.27 6.72
CA ARG A 34 -2.37 3.39 6.42
C ARG A 34 -2.93 4.30 5.34
N PRO A 35 -2.64 5.62 5.39
CA PRO A 35 -2.99 6.52 4.30
C PRO A 35 -2.28 6.12 3.00
N LEU A 36 -3.05 5.99 1.91
CA LEU A 36 -2.51 5.77 0.58
C LEU A 36 -2.52 7.07 -0.22
N LYS A 37 -1.34 7.49 -0.65
CA LYS A 37 -1.11 8.66 -1.50
C LYS A 37 -0.75 8.22 -2.91
N ILE A 38 -0.87 9.12 -3.87
CA ILE A 38 -0.52 8.85 -5.28
C ILE A 38 0.56 9.84 -5.74
N SER A 39 1.61 9.33 -6.37
CA SER A 39 2.62 10.14 -7.06
C SER A 39 1.97 11.03 -8.12
N ARG A 40 2.36 12.30 -8.19
CA ARG A 40 1.90 13.24 -9.22
C ARG A 40 2.35 12.82 -10.62
N SER A 41 3.49 12.13 -10.73
CA SER A 41 4.05 11.71 -12.02
C SER A 41 3.50 10.36 -12.47
N SER A 42 2.85 10.35 -13.64
CA SER A 42 2.44 9.11 -14.31
C SER A 42 3.62 8.29 -14.86
N GLN A 43 4.80 8.90 -14.97
CA GLN A 43 6.04 8.29 -15.45
C GLN A 43 7.10 8.26 -14.34
N THR A 44 6.73 7.70 -13.17
CA THR A 44 7.56 7.76 -11.96
C THR A 44 8.97 7.15 -12.17
N CYS A 45 9.11 6.09 -12.97
CA CYS A 45 10.42 5.51 -13.29
C CYS A 45 11.30 6.46 -14.13
N ALA A 46 10.73 7.09 -15.16
CA ALA A 46 11.45 8.07 -15.98
C ALA A 46 11.83 9.31 -15.18
N LEU A 47 10.94 9.77 -14.28
CA LEU A 47 11.23 10.85 -13.34
C LEU A 47 12.41 10.49 -12.43
N GLY A 48 12.48 9.25 -11.93
CA GLY A 48 13.62 8.77 -11.13
C GLY A 48 14.95 8.86 -11.90
N ALA A 49 14.96 8.43 -13.17
CA ALA A 49 16.15 8.55 -14.02
C ALA A 49 16.55 10.03 -14.26
N ALA A 50 15.56 10.90 -14.48
CA ALA A 50 15.79 12.34 -14.63
C ALA A 50 16.37 12.97 -13.35
N ILE A 51 15.89 12.56 -12.17
CA ILE A 51 16.45 12.98 -10.87
C ILE A 51 17.92 12.59 -10.77
N CYS A 52 18.29 11.34 -11.10
CA CYS A 52 19.68 10.91 -11.11
C CYS A 52 20.54 11.78 -12.04
N GLY A 53 20.06 12.02 -13.28
CA GLY A 53 20.74 12.89 -14.22
C GLY A 53 20.92 14.33 -13.71
N ALA A 54 19.88 14.89 -13.08
CA ALA A 54 19.94 16.24 -12.51
C ALA A 54 20.90 16.34 -11.33
N VAL A 55 21.02 15.31 -10.50
CA VAL A 55 22.00 15.27 -9.41
C VAL A 55 23.44 15.17 -9.96
N VAL A 56 23.67 14.32 -10.96
CA VAL A 56 24.99 14.17 -11.60
C VAL A 56 25.43 15.46 -12.32
N ALA A 57 24.49 16.16 -12.97
CA ALA A 57 24.78 17.44 -13.61
C ALA A 57 25.31 18.48 -12.62
N GLY A 58 24.81 18.46 -11.37
CA GLY A 58 25.21 19.36 -10.30
C GLY A 58 24.73 20.81 -10.51
N LYS A 59 24.67 21.58 -9.41
CA LYS A 59 24.12 22.96 -9.41
C LYS A 59 24.74 23.90 -10.44
N LYS A 60 26.06 23.78 -10.66
CA LYS A 60 26.79 24.65 -11.59
C LYS A 60 26.30 24.52 -13.04
N ASN A 61 25.73 23.37 -13.40
CA ASN A 61 25.21 23.08 -14.74
C ASN A 61 23.66 23.04 -14.78
N GLY A 62 22.99 23.67 -13.80
CA GLY A 62 21.52 23.70 -13.73
C GLY A 62 20.87 22.48 -13.08
N GLY A 63 21.65 21.58 -12.48
CA GLY A 63 21.18 20.44 -11.72
C GLY A 63 20.97 20.71 -10.22
N TYR A 64 20.97 19.66 -9.41
CA TYR A 64 20.81 19.72 -7.95
C TYR A 64 22.05 19.20 -7.22
N ALA A 65 22.24 19.57 -5.95
CA ALA A 65 23.40 19.13 -5.17
C ALA A 65 23.22 17.74 -4.54
N SER A 66 21.97 17.29 -4.36
CA SER A 66 21.67 16.01 -3.73
C SER A 66 20.34 15.45 -4.22
N PHE A 67 20.13 14.15 -3.99
CA PHE A 67 18.84 13.49 -4.24
C PHE A 67 17.71 14.14 -3.46
N GLY A 68 17.91 14.50 -2.19
CA GLY A 68 16.88 15.13 -1.37
C GLY A 68 16.40 16.47 -1.95
N GLU A 69 17.34 17.30 -2.43
CA GLU A 69 17.01 18.57 -3.08
C GLU A 69 16.26 18.35 -4.41
N ALA A 70 16.76 17.43 -5.25
CA ALA A 70 16.13 17.09 -6.51
C ALA A 70 14.72 16.50 -6.31
N GLN A 71 14.54 15.61 -5.32
CA GLN A 71 13.25 15.03 -5.00
C GLN A 71 12.26 16.11 -4.53
N ALA A 72 12.68 17.01 -3.64
CA ALA A 72 11.83 18.10 -3.15
C ALA A 72 11.36 19.02 -4.27
N ALA A 73 12.21 19.29 -5.26
CA ALA A 73 11.88 20.17 -6.39
C ALA A 73 11.10 19.47 -7.52
N MET A 74 11.42 18.20 -7.80
CA MET A 74 10.94 17.49 -9.01
C MET A 74 9.76 16.55 -8.75
N THR A 75 9.60 16.07 -7.52
CA THR A 75 8.51 15.14 -7.18
C THR A 75 7.30 15.88 -6.63
N GLY A 76 6.22 15.13 -6.40
CA GLY A 76 5.01 15.65 -5.80
C GLY A 76 3.98 14.56 -5.67
N LEU A 77 2.93 14.85 -4.91
CA LEU A 77 1.79 13.98 -4.70
C LEU A 77 0.56 14.60 -5.37
N LYS A 78 -0.41 13.75 -5.72
CA LYS A 78 -1.76 14.22 -6.06
C LYS A 78 -2.49 14.62 -4.78
N GLU A 79 -3.53 15.44 -4.93
CA GLU A 79 -4.34 15.93 -3.81
C GLU A 79 -5.18 14.82 -3.16
N ILE A 80 -5.52 13.78 -3.92
CA ILE A 80 -6.30 12.65 -3.41
C ILE A 80 -5.45 11.77 -2.48
N VAL A 81 -6.01 11.52 -1.29
CA VAL A 81 -5.50 10.59 -0.29
C VAL A 81 -6.64 9.64 0.09
N PHE A 82 -6.34 8.34 0.13
CA PHE A 82 -7.27 7.31 0.58
C PHE A 82 -6.99 7.03 2.05
N GLU A 83 -7.86 7.55 2.91
CA GLU A 83 -7.78 7.34 4.34
C GLU A 83 -8.46 6.02 4.74
N PRO A 84 -7.84 5.23 5.63
CA PRO A 84 -8.45 3.99 6.10
C PRO A 84 -9.78 4.24 6.80
N ILE A 85 -10.81 3.48 6.41
CA ILE A 85 -12.14 3.52 7.04
C ILE A 85 -12.15 2.57 8.25
N PRO A 86 -12.34 3.06 9.49
CA PRO A 86 -12.26 2.22 10.70
C PRO A 86 -13.23 1.04 10.71
N GLU A 87 -14.42 1.20 10.13
CA GLU A 87 -15.45 0.17 10.04
C GLU A 87 -15.00 -0.96 9.12
N ASN A 88 -14.46 -0.62 7.94
CA ASN A 88 -13.93 -1.60 7.00
C ASN A 88 -12.70 -2.32 7.56
N GLN A 89 -11.81 -1.58 8.25
CA GLN A 89 -10.63 -2.15 8.92
C GLN A 89 -10.98 -3.29 9.87
N LYS A 90 -12.05 -3.14 10.67
CA LYS A 90 -12.49 -4.20 11.59
C LYS A 90 -12.81 -5.49 10.84
N VAL A 91 -13.49 -5.39 9.70
CA VAL A 91 -13.84 -6.54 8.86
C VAL A 91 -12.60 -7.10 8.16
N TYR A 92 -11.79 -6.25 7.55
CA TYR A 92 -10.57 -6.68 6.87
C TYR A 92 -9.55 -7.32 7.82
N ASN A 93 -9.46 -6.87 9.07
CA ASN A 93 -8.62 -7.52 10.08
C ASN A 93 -9.06 -8.95 10.38
N ARG A 94 -10.37 -9.24 10.36
CA ARG A 94 -10.89 -10.62 10.46
C ARG A 94 -10.54 -11.42 9.21
N LEU A 95 -10.81 -10.87 8.03
CA LEU A 95 -10.52 -11.53 6.76
C LEU A 95 -9.02 -11.80 6.55
N TYR A 96 -8.16 -10.87 6.97
CA TYR A 96 -6.71 -11.00 6.83
C TYR A 96 -6.14 -12.13 7.68
N LYS A 97 -6.71 -12.38 8.87
CA LYS A 97 -6.36 -13.56 9.69
C LYS A 97 -6.69 -14.85 8.94
N LEU A 98 -7.89 -14.96 8.36
CA LEU A 98 -8.28 -16.12 7.56
C LEU A 98 -7.38 -16.29 6.31
N TYR A 99 -7.04 -15.19 5.65
CA TYR A 99 -6.08 -15.19 4.54
C TYR A 99 -4.72 -15.74 4.98
N ARG A 100 -4.21 -15.32 6.15
CA ARG A 100 -2.94 -15.80 6.71
C ARG A 100 -2.98 -17.30 7.01
N ASP A 101 -4.06 -17.79 7.62
CA ASP A 101 -4.22 -19.22 7.90
C ASP A 101 -4.14 -20.06 6.61
N LEU A 102 -4.83 -19.62 5.55
CA LEU A 102 -4.81 -20.29 4.25
C LEU A 102 -3.47 -20.11 3.53
N TYR A 103 -2.86 -18.93 3.63
CA TYR A 103 -1.55 -18.65 3.05
C TYR A 103 -0.49 -19.59 3.64
N ASP A 104 -0.48 -19.77 4.97
CA ASP A 104 0.48 -20.65 5.63
C ASP A 104 0.18 -22.12 5.29
N ALA A 105 -1.10 -22.52 5.28
CA ALA A 105 -1.55 -23.88 4.95
C ALA A 105 -1.19 -24.32 3.51
N PHE A 106 -1.34 -23.43 2.53
CA PHE A 106 -1.04 -23.75 1.13
C PHE A 106 0.38 -23.37 0.72
N GLY A 107 1.01 -22.42 1.40
CA GLY A 107 2.30 -21.84 1.03
C GLY A 107 3.51 -22.46 1.72
N THR A 108 3.31 -23.22 2.80
CA THR A 108 4.42 -23.81 3.57
C THR A 108 4.34 -25.33 3.58
N LYS A 109 5.51 -25.98 3.61
CA LYS A 109 5.61 -27.45 3.61
C LYS A 109 5.35 -28.08 4.98
N THR A 110 5.41 -27.28 6.04
CA THR A 110 5.41 -27.73 7.43
C THR A 110 4.18 -27.26 8.19
N TRP A 111 3.14 -26.80 7.49
CA TRP A 111 1.92 -26.37 8.15
C TRP A 111 1.16 -27.57 8.70
N GLU A 112 0.78 -27.47 9.96
CA GLU A 112 -0.09 -28.41 10.66
C GLU A 112 -1.16 -27.60 11.38
N GLY A 113 -2.43 -27.99 11.24
CA GLY A 113 -3.53 -27.26 11.85
C GLY A 113 -4.90 -27.71 11.35
N ASN A 114 -5.93 -26.98 11.77
CA ASN A 114 -7.32 -27.22 11.40
C ASN A 114 -7.90 -25.97 10.73
N LEU A 115 -8.53 -26.12 9.56
CA LEU A 115 -9.17 -25.03 8.81
C LEU A 115 -10.71 -25.00 8.96
N HIS A 116 -11.28 -25.79 9.88
CA HIS A 116 -12.72 -25.89 10.09
C HIS A 116 -13.37 -24.53 10.40
N HIS A 117 -12.67 -23.65 11.12
CA HIS A 117 -13.17 -22.32 11.49
C HIS A 117 -13.31 -21.39 10.29
N VAL A 118 -12.49 -21.56 9.24
CA VAL A 118 -12.41 -20.63 8.10
C VAL A 118 -13.78 -20.42 7.46
N MET A 119 -14.48 -21.51 7.14
CA MET A 119 -15.80 -21.41 6.51
C MET A 119 -16.86 -20.83 7.46
N LYS A 120 -16.76 -21.10 8.77
CA LYS A 120 -17.71 -20.56 9.75
C LYS A 120 -17.56 -19.05 9.91
N GLU A 121 -16.33 -18.58 10.06
CA GLU A 121 -16.01 -17.15 10.15
C GLU A 121 -16.40 -16.40 8.87
N LEU A 122 -16.15 -16.96 7.68
CA LEU A 122 -16.58 -16.33 6.42
C LEU A 122 -18.10 -16.20 6.31
N LEU A 123 -18.86 -17.20 6.78
CA LEU A 123 -20.33 -17.14 6.81
C LEU A 123 -20.82 -16.06 7.78
N GLU A 124 -20.21 -15.95 8.96
CA GLU A 124 -20.54 -14.92 9.94
C GLU A 124 -20.28 -13.51 9.40
N ILE A 125 -19.07 -13.26 8.85
CA ILE A 125 -18.72 -11.98 8.24
C ILE A 125 -19.71 -11.60 7.12
N ARG A 126 -20.07 -12.57 6.26
CA ARG A 126 -21.05 -12.37 5.19
C ARG A 126 -22.43 -11.99 5.75
N ASP A 127 -22.88 -12.68 6.79
CA ASP A 127 -24.21 -12.47 7.36
C ASP A 127 -24.31 -11.13 8.10
N GLU A 128 -23.23 -10.69 8.75
CA GLU A 128 -23.10 -9.34 9.31
C GLU A 128 -23.17 -8.27 8.20
N ALA A 129 -22.39 -8.44 7.12
CA ALA A 129 -22.34 -7.50 6.01
C ALA A 129 -23.66 -7.36 5.23
N ARG A 130 -24.52 -8.39 5.27
CA ARG A 130 -25.86 -8.36 4.62
C ARG A 130 -26.96 -7.75 5.49
N LYS A 131 -26.72 -7.59 6.79
CA LYS A 131 -27.70 -7.03 7.74
C LYS A 131 -27.59 -5.51 7.88
N GLY A 132 -26.42 -4.93 7.57
CA GLY A 132 -26.22 -3.49 7.45
C GLY A 132 -26.66 -2.98 6.09
#